data_AF-A0A517V7X8-F1
#
_entry.id   AF-A0A517V7X8-F1
#
_cell.length_a   1.000
_cell.length_b   1.000
_cell.length_c   1.000
_cell.angle_alpha   90.00
_cell.angle_beta   90.00
_cell.angle_gamma   90.00
#
_symmetry.space_group_name_H-M   'P 1'
#
loop_
_entity.id
_entity.type
_entity.pdbx_description
1 polymer ?
#
loop_
_entity_poly.entity_id
_entity_poly.type
_entity_poly.pdbx_seq_one_letter_code
_entity_poly.pdbx_strand_id
1 'polypeptide(L)' 'MMHLSVKSVDAWWEHVQNQKITEKYNVKVTEPEQRSWKMRDFVLTDPSGVL' A
#
# COMPACT_ATOMS: atom_id res chain seq x y z
N MET A 1 -6.11 10.64 3.63
CA MET A 1 -4.86 10.70 2.85
C MET A 1 -3.71 10.85 3.81
N MET A 2 -3.04 9.74 4.10
CA MET A 2 -1.82 9.71 4.91
C MET A 2 -0.68 9.17 4.05
N HIS A 3 0.47 9.82 4.09
CA HIS A 3 1.68 9.32 3.43
C HIS A 3 2.68 8.83 4.46
N LEU A 4 3.14 7.59 4.31
CA LEU A 4 4.15 6.96 5.15
C LEU A 4 5.40 6.69 4.31
N SER A 5 6.48 7.42 4.60
CA SER A 5 7.78 7.16 3.97
C SER A 5 8.47 6.00 4.67
N VAL A 6 8.85 5.00 3.90
CA VAL A 6 9.54 3.80 4.40
C VAL A 6 10.82 3.56 3.61
N LYS A 7 11.78 2.86 4.22
CA LYS A 7 13.08 2.59 3.60
C LYS A 7 12.98 1.69 2.35
N SER A 8 12.04 0.74 2.35
CA SER A 8 11.78 -0.15 1.20
C SER A 8 10.28 -0.37 1.08
N VAL A 9 9.70 0.13 -0.01
CA VAL A 9 8.27 -0.02 -0.29
C VAL A 9 7.94 -1.45 -0.71
N ASP A 10 8.80 -2.11 -1.48
CA ASP A 10 8.59 -3.48 -1.93
C ASP A 10 8.54 -4.47 -0.74
N ALA A 11 9.42 -4.31 0.25
CA ALA A 11 9.40 -5.12 1.47
C ALA A 11 8.12 -4.90 2.30
N TRP A 12 7.63 -3.66 2.36
CA TRP A 12 6.36 -3.34 3.03
C TRP A 12 5.15 -3.92 2.29
N TRP A 13 5.15 -3.85 0.96
CA TRP A 13 4.11 -4.43 0.14
C TRP A 13 4.05 -5.95 0.32
N GLU A 14 5.19 -6.65 0.26
CA GLU A 14 5.25 -8.09 0.52
C GLU A 14 4.75 -8.43 1.93
N HIS A 15 5.14 -7.65 2.94
CA HIS A 15 4.62 -7.81 4.30
C HIS A 15 3.10 -7.69 4.36
N VAL A 16 2.53 -6.67 3.69
CA VAL A 16 1.08 -6.47 3.59
C VAL A 16 0.37 -7.66 2.93
N GLN A 17 0.90 -8.16 1.81
CA GLN A 17 0.35 -9.32 1.11
C GLN A 17 0.39 -10.58 2.00
N ASN A 18 1.50 -10.81 2.70
CA ASN A 18 1.66 -11.96 3.60
C ASN A 18 0.69 -11.95 4.80
N GLN A 19 0.25 -10.76 5.23
CA GLN A 19 -0.73 -10.61 6.30
C GLN A 19 -2.18 -10.86 5.85
N LYS A 20 -2.45 -11.02 4.54
CA LYS A 20 -3.79 -11.26 3.98
C LYS A 20 -4.84 -10.24 4.46
N ILE A 21 -4.41 -8.98 4.56
CA ILE A 21 -5.28 -7.91 5.08
C ILE A 21 -6.39 -7.53 4.09
N THR A 22 -6.14 -7.70 2.79
CA THR A 22 -7.13 -7.52 1.73
C THR A 22 -8.35 -8.40 1.97
N GLU A 23 -8.14 -9.69 2.27
CA GLU A 23 -9.24 -10.62 2.56
C GLU A 23 -9.83 -10.40 3.96
N LYS A 24 -8.98 -10.10 4.95
CA LYS A 24 -9.40 -9.99 6.36
C LYS A 24 -10.22 -8.73 6.65
N TYR A 25 -9.87 -7.61 6.02
CA TYR A 25 -10.42 -6.29 6.33
C TYR A 25 -11.10 -5.62 5.13
N ASN A 26 -11.20 -6.30 3.98
CA ASN A 26 -11.80 -5.77 2.76
C ASN A 26 -11.16 -4.44 2.30
N VAL A 27 -9.86 -4.29 2.55
CA VAL A 27 -9.05 -3.16 2.07
C VAL A 27 -8.67 -3.42 0.61
N LYS A 28 -8.36 -2.35 -0.14
CA LYS A 28 -7.80 -2.46 -1.50
C LYS A 28 -6.33 -2.06 -1.47
N VAL A 29 -5.47 -2.86 -2.08
CA VAL A 29 -4.03 -2.61 -2.13
C VAL A 29 -3.60 -2.63 -3.60
N THR A 30 -2.91 -1.58 -4.06
CA THR A 30 -2.33 -1.55 -5.41
C THR A 30 -0.97 -2.23 -5.42
N GLU A 31 -0.48 -2.58 -6.60
CA GLU A 31 0.93 -2.97 -6.76
C GLU A 31 1.85 -1.75 -6.61
N PRO A 32 3.12 -1.93 -6.18
CA PRO A 32 4.07 -0.83 -6.10
C PRO A 32 4.50 -0.36 -7.50
N GLU A 33 4.32 0.93 -7.75
CA GLU A 33 4.57 1.55 -9.06
C GLU A 33 5.57 2.70 -8.94
N GLN A 34 6.38 2.89 -9.98
CA GLN A 34 7.24 4.07 -10.10
C GLN A 34 6.40 5.27 -10.56
N ARG A 35 6.34 6.31 -9.72
CA ARG A 35 5.60 7.54 -10.00
C ARG A 35 6.45 8.53 -10.81
N SER A 36 5.79 9.44 -11.51
CA SER A 36 6.42 10.48 -12.33
C SER A 36 7.30 11.44 -11.52
N TRP A 37 7.05 11.57 -10.21
CA TRP A 37 7.86 12.35 -9.26
C TRP A 37 9.00 11.55 -8.62
N LYS A 38 9.45 10.46 -9.28
CA LYS A 38 10.63 9.66 -8.87
C LYS A 38 10.50 8.98 -7.50
N MET A 39 9.27 8.76 -7.02
CA MET A 39 8.99 7.91 -5.86
C MET A 39 8.41 6.58 -6.32
N ARG A 40 8.63 5.53 -5.54
CA ARG A 40 7.94 4.26 -5.66
C ARG A 40 6.98 4.15 -4.49
N ASP A 41 5.70 3.89 -4.76
CA ASP A 41 4.68 3.75 -3.73
C ASP A 41 3.62 2.72 -4.13
N PHE A 42 2.81 2.31 -3.16
CA PHE A 42 1.53 1.65 -3.38
C PHE A 42 0.47 2.34 -2.52
N VAL A 43 -0.79 2.16 -2.88
CA VAL A 43 -1.93 2.74 -2.16
C VAL A 43 -2.69 1.63 -1.45
N LEU A 44 -3.02 1.87 -0.18
CA LEU A 44 -3.95 1.06 0.58
C LEU A 44 -5.19 1.90 0.85
N THR A 45 -6.35 1.47 0.37
CA THR A 45 -7.64 2.13 0.62
C THR A 45 -8.44 1.28 1.59
N ASP A 46 -8.84 1.86 2.71
CA ASP A 46 -9.68 1.17 3.68
C ASP A 46 -11.18 1.24 3.30
N PRO A 47 -12.04 0.38 3.89
CA PRO A 47 -13.47 0.35 3.56
C PRO A 47 -14.22 1.65 3.84
N SER A 48 -13.73 2.50 4.75
CA SER A 48 -14.33 3.81 5.01
C SER A 48 -14.08 4.82 3.89
N GLY A 49 -13.25 4.47 2.90
CA GLY A 49 -12.91 5.33 1.78
C GLY A 49 -11.78 6.31 2.09
N VAL A 50 -11.06 6.11 3.21
CA VAL A 50 -9.84 6.86 3.48
C VAL A 50 -8.68 6.22 2.72
N LEU A 51 -7.99 7.08 1.98
CA LEU A 51 -6.70 6.83 1.36
C LEU A 51 -5.56 7.09 2.36
#